data_AF-A0A8T4SFP1-F1
#
_entry.id   AF-A0A8T4SFP1-F1
#
_cell.length_a   1.000
_cell.length_b   1.000
_cell.length_c   1.000
_cell.angle_alpha   90.00
_cell.angle_beta   90.00
_cell.angle_gamma   90.00
#
_symmetry.space_group_name_H-M   'P 1'
#
loop_
_entity.id
_entity.type
_entity.pdbx_description
1 polymer ?
#
loop_
_entity_poly.entity_id
_entity_poly.type
_entity_poly.pdbx_seq_one_letter_code
_entity_poly.pdbx_strand_id
1 'polypeptide(L)' 'MVKKKELKQLDYNGLKSKLEDLKKDLMKINAQRSSGSSIDNPGRIKHARKTIARIKTYIKIKEENQKT' A
#
# COMPACT_ATOMS: atom_id res chain seq x y z
N MET A 1 -6.68 6.51 -6.19
CA MET A 1 -5.24 6.60 -5.81
C MET A 1 -5.16 7.34 -4.49
N VAL A 2 -4.52 6.77 -3.46
CA VAL A 2 -4.39 7.45 -2.16
C VAL A 2 -3.61 8.75 -2.34
N LYS A 3 -4.13 9.85 -1.80
CA LYS A 3 -3.49 11.16 -1.94
C LYS A 3 -2.26 11.23 -1.05
N LYS A 4 -1.19 11.85 -1.54
CA LYS A 4 0.08 11.99 -0.81
C LYS A 4 -0.11 12.67 0.57
N LYS A 5 -1.07 13.59 0.67
CA LYS A 5 -1.39 14.31 1.91
C LYS A 5 -1.89 13.37 3.01
N GLU A 6 -2.74 12.39 2.67
CA GLU A 6 -3.26 11.40 3.62
C GLU A 6 -2.15 10.51 4.17
N LEU A 7 -1.17 10.13 3.33
CA LEU A 7 -0.02 9.33 3.78
C LEU A 7 0.93 10.12 4.67
N LYS A 8 1.07 11.43 4.45
CA LYS A 8 1.93 12.28 5.29
C LYS A 8 1.35 12.52 6.69
N GLN A 9 0.03 12.58 6.80
CA GLN A 9 -0.69 12.82 8.06
C GLN A 9 -0.75 11.57 8.97
N LEU A 10 -0.57 10.37 8.42
CA LEU A 10 -0.57 9.14 9.21
C LEU A 10 0.73 9.00 10.02
N ASP A 11 0.59 8.46 11.23
CA ASP A 11 1.73 8.06 12.06
C ASP A 11 2.37 6.77 11.60
N TYR A 12 3.57 6.50 12.10
CA TYR A 12 4.36 5.32 11.74
C TYR A 12 3.55 4.01 11.87
N ASN A 13 2.83 3.85 12.98
CA ASN A 13 1.96 2.70 13.20
C ASN A 13 0.76 2.68 12.24
N GLY A 14 0.16 3.84 11.95
CA GLY A 14 -0.92 3.96 10.98
C GLY A 14 -0.47 3.62 9.55
N LEU A 15 0.75 3.99 9.18
CA LEU A 15 1.36 3.62 7.90
C LEU A 15 1.63 2.12 7.80
N LYS A 16 2.14 1.50 8.87
CA LYS A 16 2.35 0.04 8.95
C LYS A 16 1.04 -0.72 8.82
N SER A 17 0.00 -0.32 9.56
CA SER A 17 -1.33 -0.94 9.49
C SER A 17 -1.90 -0.86 8.07
N LYS A 18 -1.88 0.33 7.45
CA LYS A 18 -2.38 0.53 6.08
C LYS A 18 -1.57 -0.24 5.03
N LEU A 19 -0.27 -0.46 5.27
CA LEU A 19 0.57 -1.29 4.41
C LEU A 19 0.16 -2.76 4.45
N GLU A 20 -0.15 -3.29 5.63
CA GLU A 20 -0.62 -4.68 5.78
C GLU A 20 -1.99 -4.89 5.14
N ASP A 21 -2.91 -3.94 5.28
CA ASP A 21 -4.22 -4.01 4.62
C ASP A 21 -4.09 -4.03 3.10
N LEU A 22 -3.25 -3.14 2.54
CA LEU A 22 -3.00 -3.10 1.10
C LEU A 22 -2.31 -4.36 0.57
N LYS A 23 -1.46 -5.01 1.38
CA LYS A 23 -0.88 -6.31 1.01
C LYS A 23 -1.94 -7.40 0.98
N LYS A 24 -2.84 -7.46 1.97
CA LYS A 24 -3.94 -8.43 2.01
C LYS A 24 -4.85 -8.27 0.81
N ASP A 25 -5.22 -7.05 0.46
CA ASP A 25 -6.02 -6.78 -0.75
C ASP A 25 -5.29 -7.22 -2.03
N LEU A 26 -3.99 -6.93 -2.14
CA LEU A 26 -3.19 -7.36 -3.29
C LEU A 26 -3.11 -8.88 -3.37
N MET A 27 -3.02 -9.57 -2.22
CA MET A 27 -3.02 -11.04 -2.16
C MET A 27 -4.35 -11.62 -2.64
N LYS A 28 -5.49 -11.04 -2.23
CA LYS A 28 -6.83 -11.43 -2.73
C LYS A 28 -6.94 -11.24 -4.24
N ILE A 29 -6.49 -10.11 -4.75
CA ILE A 29 -6.53 -9.83 -6.20
C ILE A 29 -5.62 -10.80 -6.96
N ASN A 30 -4.44 -11.13 -6.43
CA ASN A 30 -3.55 -12.12 -7.03
C ASN A 30 -4.16 -13.53 -6.98
N ALA A 31 -4.87 -13.90 -5.91
CA ALA A 31 -5.58 -15.17 -5.83
C ALA A 31 -6.68 -15.26 -6.89
N GLN A 32 -7.49 -14.20 -7.05
CA GLN A 32 -8.49 -14.10 -8.13
C GLN A 32 -7.86 -14.16 -9.52
N ARG A 33 -6.69 -13.54 -9.69
CA ARG A 33 -5.90 -13.63 -10.93
C ARG A 33 -5.51 -15.08 -11.22
N SER A 34 -5.05 -15.78 -10.19
CA SER A 34 -4.53 -17.14 -10.31
C SER A 34 -5.65 -18.15 -10.53
N SER A 35 -6.85 -17.91 -10.01
CA SER A 35 -8.02 -18.76 -10.22
C SER A 35 -8.63 -18.64 -11.62
N GLY A 36 -8.04 -17.84 -12.52
CA GLY A 36 -8.54 -17.62 -13.87
C GLY A 36 -9.81 -16.78 -13.92
N SER A 37 -10.24 -16.20 -12.79
CA SER A 37 -11.38 -15.30 -12.74
C SER A 37 -11.05 -13.99 -13.46
N SER A 38 -11.94 -13.52 -14.32
CA SER A 38 -11.78 -12.23 -14.99
C SER A 38 -11.63 -11.13 -13.94
N ILE A 39 -10.49 -10.45 -13.96
CA ILE A 39 -10.25 -9.31 -13.10
C ILE A 39 -11.00 -8.12 -13.69
N ASP A 40 -12.04 -7.66 -13.01
CA ASP A 40 -12.81 -6.48 -13.41
C ASP A 40 -11.96 -5.22 -13.54
N ASN A 41 -10.83 -5.14 -12.81
CA ASN A 41 -10.07 -3.91 -12.72
C ASN A 41 -8.55 -4.12 -12.61
N PRO A 42 -7.86 -4.47 -13.72
CA PRO A 42 -6.41 -4.73 -13.71
C PRO A 42 -5.60 -3.50 -13.26
N GLY A 43 -6.15 -2.29 -13.44
CA GLY A 43 -5.56 -1.05 -12.94
C GLY A 43 -5.38 -1.01 -11.42
N ARG A 44 -6.24 -1.70 -10.65
CA ARG A 44 -6.13 -1.74 -9.17
C ARG A 44 -4.81 -2.34 -8.70
N ILE A 45 -4.29 -3.36 -9.39
CA ILE A 45 -2.99 -3.97 -9.04
C ILE A 45 -1.88 -2.93 -9.15
N LYS A 46 -1.85 -2.19 -10.26
CA LYS A 46 -0.86 -1.13 -10.49
C LYS A 46 -0.97 -0.02 -9.45
N HIS A 47 -2.19 0.39 -9.10
CA HIS A 47 -2.43 1.39 -8.07
C HIS A 47 -2.05 0.91 -6.66
N ALA A 48 -2.36 -0.34 -6.30
CA ALA A 48 -2.00 -0.94 -5.02
C ALA A 48 -0.47 -1.01 -4.86
N ARG A 49 0.24 -1.52 -5.88
CA ARG A 49 1.72 -1.56 -5.90
C ARG A 49 2.35 -0.17 -5.71
N LYS A 50 1.86 0.83 -6.45
CA LYS A 50 2.34 2.22 -6.31
C LYS A 50 2.06 2.80 -4.92
N THR A 51 0.91 2.46 -4.33
CA THR A 51 0.55 2.95 -2.99
C THR A 51 1.42 2.31 -1.92
N ILE A 52 1.67 0.99 -1.99
CA ILE A 52 2.58 0.28 -1.09
C ILE A 52 3.99 0.89 -1.17
N ALA A 53 4.50 1.14 -2.38
CA ALA A 53 5.81 1.76 -2.55
C ALA A 53 5.91 3.12 -1.85
N ARG A 54 4.88 3.99 -2.02
CA ARG A 54 4.83 5.29 -1.34
C ARG A 54 4.81 5.15 0.18
N ILE A 55 4.00 4.24 0.72
CA ILE A 55 3.92 4.01 2.16
C ILE A 55 5.29 3.58 2.71
N LYS A 56 5.97 2.64 2.04
CA LYS A 56 7.33 2.22 2.43
C LYS A 56 8.32 3.39 2.46
N THR A 57 8.25 4.29 1.47
CA THR A 57 9.08 5.51 1.47
C THR A 57 8.80 6.39 2.69
N TYR A 58 7.53 6.64 3.03
CA TYR A 58 7.19 7.45 4.20
C TYR A 58 7.56 6.79 5.53
N ILE A 59 7.43 5.47 5.63
CA ILE A 59 7.88 4.69 6.79
C ILE A 59 9.37 4.93 7.00
N LYS A 60 10.19 4.79 5.94
CA LYS A 60 11.64 4.99 6.03
C LYS A 60 12.01 6.43 6.44
N ILE A 61 11.36 7.43 5.86
CA ILE A 61 11.57 8.84 6.23
C ILE A 61 11.22 9.08 7.71
N LYS A 62 10.12 8.50 8.21
CA LYS A 62 9.75 8.63 9.63
C LYS A 62 10.72 7.89 10.54
N GLU A 63 11.23 6.73 10.14
CA GLU A 63 12.28 6.01 10.90
C GLU A 63 13.58 6.78 10.97
N GLU A 64 14.00 7.43 9.89
CA GLU A 64 15.20 8.29 9.88
C GLU A 64 15.01 9.51 10.79
N ASN A 65 13.85 10.17 10.74
CA ASN A 65 13.54 11.30 11.62
C ASN A 65 13.43 10.93 13.10
N GLN A 66 13.11 9.68 13.45
CA GLN A 66 13.05 9.20 14.85
C GLN A 66 14.41 8.81 15.42
N LYS A 67 15.44 8.66 14.58
CA LYS A 67 16.81 8.31 14.99
C LYS A 67 17.70 9.52 15.29
N THR A 68 17.17 10.72 15.10
CA THR A 68 17.86 12.00 15.36
C THR A 68 17.24 12.66 16.57
#